data_AF-I3T884-F1
#
_entry.id   AF-I3T884-F1
#
_cell.length_a   1.000
_cell.length_b   1.000
_cell.length_c   1.000
_cell.angle_alpha   90.00
_cell.angle_beta   90.00
_cell.angle_gamma   90.00
#
_symmetry.space_group_name_H-M   'P 1'
#
loop_
_entity.id
_entity.type
_entity.pdbx_description
1 polymer ?
#
loop_
_entity_poly.entity_id
_entity_poly.type
_entity_poly.pdbx_seq_one_letter_code
_entity_poly.pdbx_strand_id
1 'polypeptide(L)'
;MGYIPSLQEYLSNAWISSSGPVILLHSYFATMHEVADDIDNFLHTYEDLIYNVSLVIRLCNDLATSVAEKERGDAASAILCYMNQMGASEEEARKHIHNTINNAWKRINGHCFTQDASVEPFLTQAQNAARVAHTLYLNGDGFGIQDRDIKKHILSLLVEPL
;
A
#
# COMPACT_ATOMS: atom_id res chain seq x y z
N MET A 1 4.61 20.44 18.54
CA MET A 1 4.07 19.65 17.42
C MET A 1 4.96 19.89 16.22
N GLY A 2 5.33 18.82 15.51
CA GLY A 2 6.06 18.94 14.25
C GLY A 2 5.19 19.53 13.14
N TYR A 3 5.79 19.83 12.00
CA TYR A 3 5.08 20.28 10.80
C TYR A 3 4.05 19.23 10.35
N ILE A 4 2.82 19.66 10.08
CA ILE A 4 1.77 18.81 9.50
C ILE A 4 1.59 19.24 8.04
N PRO A 5 2.00 18.42 7.07
CA PRO A 5 1.86 18.74 5.66
C PRO A 5 0.39 18.73 5.22
N SER A 6 0.12 19.27 4.03
CA SER A 6 -1.16 18.99 3.36
C SER A 6 -1.27 17.49 3.03
N LEU A 7 -2.48 16.96 2.86
CA LEU A 7 -2.65 15.57 2.45
C LEU A 7 -1.92 15.28 1.13
N GLN A 8 -1.99 16.19 0.17
CA GLN A 8 -1.32 16.01 -1.12
C GLN A 8 0.21 15.95 -0.98
N GLU A 9 0.77 16.86 -0.20
CA GLU A 9 2.21 16.88 0.08
C GLU A 9 2.66 15.61 0.81
N TYR A 10 1.91 15.19 1.83
CA TYR A 10 2.14 13.91 2.51
C TYR A 10 2.15 12.76 1.51
N LEU A 11 1.07 12.63 0.72
CA LEU A 11 0.90 11.53 -0.22
C LEU A 11 2.00 11.52 -1.27
N SER A 12 2.53 12.66 -1.70
CA SER A 12 3.62 12.74 -2.68
C SER A 12 4.88 11.95 -2.28
N ASN A 13 5.13 11.82 -0.98
CA ASN A 13 6.22 11.03 -0.43
C ASN A 13 5.75 9.69 0.19
N ALA A 14 4.53 9.63 0.72
CA ALA A 14 4.06 8.50 1.51
C ALA A 14 3.92 7.19 0.72
N TRP A 15 3.58 7.26 -0.58
CA TRP A 15 3.58 6.07 -1.45
C TRP A 15 5.00 5.56 -1.72
N ILE A 16 6.00 6.44 -1.75
CA ILE A 16 7.41 6.04 -1.92
C ILE A 16 7.92 5.41 -0.63
N SER A 17 7.69 6.07 0.50
CA SER A 17 8.14 5.60 1.82
C SER A 17 7.41 4.37 2.34
N SER A 18 6.34 3.91 1.67
CA SER A 18 5.63 2.67 2.02
C SER A 18 6.37 1.40 1.63
N SER A 19 7.53 1.52 0.97
CA SER A 19 8.29 0.43 0.35
C SER A 19 7.57 -0.25 -0.83
N GLY A 20 6.37 0.18 -1.20
CA GLY A 20 5.64 -0.35 -2.35
C GLY A 20 6.46 -0.38 -3.65
N PRO A 21 7.15 0.72 -4.04
CA PRO A 21 7.94 0.72 -5.27
C PRO A 21 9.10 -0.26 -5.23
N VAL A 22 9.76 -0.39 -4.07
CA VAL A 22 10.88 -1.33 -3.88
C VAL A 22 10.40 -2.78 -3.94
N ILE A 23 9.26 -3.11 -3.32
CA ILE A 23 8.64 -4.44 -3.40
C ILE A 23 8.34 -4.80 -4.86
N LEU A 24 7.77 -3.86 -5.62
CA LEU A 24 7.44 -4.10 -7.03
C LEU A 24 8.68 -4.19 -7.92
N LEU A 25 9.70 -3.39 -7.65
CA LEU A 25 10.99 -3.52 -8.34
C LEU A 25 11.59 -4.92 -8.15
N HIS A 26 11.58 -5.45 -6.92
CA HIS A 26 12.01 -6.83 -6.67
C HIS A 26 11.12 -7.86 -7.35
N SER A 27 9.79 -7.63 -7.35
CA SER A 27 8.86 -8.49 -8.07
C SER A 27 9.14 -8.52 -9.57
N TYR A 28 9.49 -7.40 -10.18
CA TYR A 28 9.88 -7.34 -11.58
C TYR A 28 11.05 -8.28 -11.86
N PHE A 29 12.17 -8.15 -11.13
CA PHE A 29 13.32 -9.04 -11.32
C PHE A 29 13.01 -10.53 -11.04
N ALA A 30 12.07 -10.80 -10.15
CA ALA A 30 11.68 -12.17 -9.82
C ALA A 30 10.76 -12.83 -10.87
N THR A 31 10.11 -12.03 -11.74
CA THR A 31 9.04 -12.53 -12.62
C THR A 31 9.27 -12.22 -14.11
N MET A 32 10.06 -11.19 -14.43
CA MET A 32 10.31 -10.70 -15.78
C MET A 32 11.72 -11.09 -16.21
N HIS A 33 11.87 -12.27 -16.82
CA HIS A 33 13.18 -12.80 -17.24
C HIS A 33 13.66 -12.29 -18.61
N GLU A 34 12.75 -12.04 -19.56
CA GLU A 34 13.09 -11.58 -20.93
C GLU A 34 12.91 -10.06 -21.12
N VAL A 35 12.11 -9.41 -20.27
CA VAL A 35 11.83 -7.95 -20.33
C VAL A 35 12.90 -7.14 -19.59
N ALA A 36 13.88 -7.80 -18.96
CA ALA A 36 14.92 -7.20 -18.13
C ALA A 36 15.80 -6.17 -18.86
N ASP A 37 15.90 -6.26 -20.19
CA ASP A 37 16.79 -5.42 -21.01
C ASP A 37 16.30 -3.96 -21.15
N ASP A 38 15.05 -3.65 -20.77
CA ASP A 38 14.49 -2.29 -20.80
C ASP A 38 13.63 -1.98 -19.56
N ILE A 39 14.26 -2.12 -18.38
CA ILE A 39 13.62 -1.86 -17.09
C ILE A 39 13.06 -0.44 -16.98
N ASP A 40 13.76 0.56 -17.51
CA ASP A 40 13.34 1.96 -17.40
C ASP A 40 12.01 2.19 -18.15
N ASN A 41 11.89 1.67 -19.37
CA ASN A 41 10.65 1.73 -20.13
C ASN A 41 9.53 0.92 -19.47
N PHE A 42 9.84 -0.25 -18.90
CA PHE A 42 8.85 -1.03 -18.17
C PHE A 42 8.32 -0.27 -16.95
N LEU A 43 9.22 0.25 -16.10
CA LEU A 43 8.84 1.02 -14.91
C LEU A 43 8.07 2.28 -15.28
N HIS A 44 8.43 2.95 -16.39
CA HIS A 44 7.68 4.10 -16.89
C HIS A 44 6.27 3.69 -17.38
N THR A 45 6.17 2.58 -18.12
CA THR A 45 4.89 2.06 -18.62
C THR A 45 3.94 1.70 -17.47
N TYR A 46 4.47 1.14 -16.38
CA TYR A 46 3.71 0.69 -15.22
C TYR A 46 3.77 1.64 -14.02
N GLU A 47 4.23 2.88 -14.19
CA GLU A 47 4.38 3.86 -13.11
C GLU A 47 3.06 4.08 -12.36
N ASP A 48 1.95 4.18 -13.09
CA ASP A 48 0.63 4.32 -12.47
C ASP A 48 0.23 3.10 -11.64
N LEU A 49 0.50 1.88 -12.11
CA LEU A 49 0.23 0.68 -11.34
C LEU A 49 1.06 0.67 -10.06
N ILE A 50 2.36 0.97 -10.18
CA ILE A 50 3.31 1.03 -9.06
C ILE A 50 2.83 2.05 -8.03
N TYR A 51 2.46 3.25 -8.47
CA TYR A 51 1.91 4.30 -7.62
C TYR A 51 0.66 3.81 -6.88
N ASN A 52 -0.34 3.25 -7.59
CA ASN A 52 -1.62 2.88 -6.98
C ASN A 52 -1.48 1.71 -6.00
N VAL A 53 -0.65 0.70 -6.30
CA VAL A 53 -0.37 -0.39 -5.35
C VAL A 53 0.33 0.15 -4.11
N SER A 54 1.35 0.99 -4.29
CA SER A 54 2.11 1.59 -3.19
C SER A 54 1.27 2.51 -2.31
N LEU A 55 0.31 3.21 -2.92
CA LEU A 55 -0.68 4.04 -2.23
C LEU A 55 -1.63 3.16 -1.41
N VAL A 56 -2.12 2.04 -1.94
CA VAL A 56 -2.95 1.10 -1.15
C VAL A 56 -2.17 0.58 0.05
N ILE A 57 -0.92 0.15 -0.13
CA ILE A 57 -0.06 -0.31 0.97
C ILE A 57 0.04 0.76 2.06
N ARG A 58 0.35 2.01 1.68
CA ARG A 58 0.44 3.14 2.59
C ARG A 58 -0.87 3.40 3.33
N LEU A 59 -1.97 3.52 2.60
CA LEU A 59 -3.24 3.93 3.21
C LEU A 59 -3.84 2.85 4.11
N CYS A 60 -3.62 1.57 3.80
CA CYS A 60 -3.95 0.46 4.71
C CYS A 60 -3.15 0.55 6.01
N ASN A 61 -1.84 0.80 5.91
CA ASN A 61 -0.98 1.01 7.08
C ASN A 61 -1.49 2.18 7.93
N ASP A 62 -1.62 3.38 7.36
CA ASP A 62 -2.08 4.59 8.08
C ASP A 62 -3.43 4.40 8.79
N LEU A 63 -4.39 3.71 8.14
CA LEU A 63 -5.69 3.39 8.75
C LEU A 63 -5.56 2.57 10.04
N ALA A 64 -4.57 1.68 10.09
CA ALA A 64 -4.33 0.74 11.17
C ALA A 64 -3.37 1.25 12.25
N THR A 65 -2.40 2.10 11.89
CA THR A 65 -1.27 2.49 12.77
C THR A 65 -1.35 3.92 13.28
N SER A 66 -2.15 4.79 12.64
CA SER A 66 -2.23 6.24 12.92
C SER A 66 -2.31 6.64 14.40
N VAL A 67 -3.07 5.92 15.24
CA VAL A 67 -3.17 6.23 16.67
C VAL A 67 -1.84 5.96 17.38
N ALA A 68 -1.26 4.78 17.15
CA ALA A 68 -0.01 4.38 17.79
C ALA A 68 1.19 5.20 17.29
N GLU A 69 1.23 5.55 16.01
CA GLU A 69 2.24 6.43 15.41
C GLU A 69 2.19 7.82 16.03
N LYS A 70 0.98 8.37 16.21
CA LYS A 70 0.79 9.67 16.87
C LYS A 70 1.27 9.65 18.32
N GLU A 71 1.02 8.57 19.06
CA GLU A 71 1.47 8.42 20.46
C GLU A 71 3.00 8.32 20.58
N ARG A 72 3.67 7.70 19.58
CA ARG A 72 5.13 7.60 19.51
C ARG A 72 5.80 8.89 19.05
N GLY A 73 5.04 9.82 18.47
CA GLY A 73 5.56 11.07 17.92
C GLY A 73 6.11 10.94 16.49
N ASP A 74 5.63 9.96 15.72
CA ASP A 74 5.97 9.79 14.31
C ASP A 74 5.40 10.93 13.44
N ALA A 75 5.79 10.95 12.17
CA ALA A 75 5.25 11.88 11.18
C ALA A 75 3.71 11.75 11.07
N ALA A 76 3.05 12.85 10.69
CA ALA A 76 1.60 12.85 10.52
C ALA A 76 1.15 11.84 9.45
N SER A 77 0.20 10.97 9.79
CA SER A 77 -0.43 10.03 8.84
C SER A 77 -1.42 10.74 7.90
N ALA A 78 -1.88 10.06 6.85
CA ALA A 78 -2.89 10.60 5.93
C ALA A 78 -4.17 11.06 6.65
N ILE A 79 -4.58 10.36 7.72
CA ILE A 79 -5.75 10.73 8.53
C ILE A 79 -5.53 12.10 9.16
N LEU A 80 -4.40 12.29 9.85
CA LEU A 80 -4.09 13.54 10.53
C LEU A 80 -3.90 14.70 9.54
N CYS A 81 -3.24 14.44 8.40
CA CYS A 81 -3.06 15.43 7.35
C CYS A 81 -4.41 15.90 6.78
N TYR A 82 -5.34 14.98 6.51
CA TYR A 82 -6.68 15.32 6.01
C TYR A 82 -7.50 16.11 7.03
N MET A 83 -7.54 15.66 8.28
CA MET A 83 -8.26 16.36 9.36
C MET A 83 -7.74 17.80 9.53
N ASN A 84 -6.42 17.97 9.53
CA ASN A 84 -5.78 19.28 9.68
C ASN A 84 -6.07 20.20 8.48
N GLN A 85 -5.98 19.68 7.25
CA GLN A 85 -6.20 20.46 6.04
C GLN A 85 -7.67 20.88 5.86
N MET A 86 -8.61 19.98 6.17
CA MET A 86 -10.03 20.17 5.87
C MET A 86 -10.86 20.61 7.08
N GLY A 87 -10.29 20.65 8.28
CA GLY A 87 -11.04 20.84 9.53
C GLY A 87 -12.06 19.72 9.78
N ALA A 88 -11.82 18.53 9.23
CA ALA A 88 -12.76 17.41 9.23
C ALA A 88 -12.62 16.53 10.49
N SER A 89 -13.68 15.80 10.80
CA SER A 89 -13.66 14.74 11.82
C SER A 89 -12.80 13.55 11.39
N GLU A 90 -12.38 12.71 12.35
CA GLU A 90 -11.65 11.47 12.04
C GLU A 90 -12.49 10.50 11.20
N GLU A 91 -13.80 10.44 11.42
CA GLU A 91 -14.71 9.60 10.63
C GLU A 91 -14.72 10.03 9.16
N GLU A 92 -14.84 11.33 8.90
CA GLU A 92 -14.78 11.89 7.54
C GLU A 92 -13.41 11.64 6.89
N ALA A 93 -12.33 11.76 7.66
CA ALA A 93 -10.98 11.47 7.18
C ALA A 93 -10.83 9.99 6.80
N ARG A 94 -11.21 9.06 7.68
CA ARG A 94 -11.17 7.62 7.39
C ARG A 94 -12.02 7.25 6.17
N LYS A 95 -13.22 7.84 6.05
CA LYS A 95 -14.09 7.67 4.87
C LYS A 95 -13.42 8.17 3.59
N HIS A 96 -12.76 9.33 3.63
CA HIS A 96 -12.01 9.85 2.50
C HIS A 96 -10.88 8.89 2.10
N ILE A 97 -10.08 8.40 3.07
CA ILE A 97 -8.99 7.45 2.81
C ILE A 97 -9.51 6.13 2.22
N HIS A 98 -10.62 5.58 2.72
CA HIS A 98 -11.26 4.41 2.11
C HIS A 98 -11.69 4.65 0.66
N ASN A 99 -12.25 5.82 0.35
CA ASN A 99 -12.60 6.18 -1.02
C ASN A 99 -11.36 6.29 -1.92
N THR A 100 -10.26 6.83 -1.40
CA THR A 100 -8.97 6.90 -2.11
C THR A 100 -8.43 5.51 -2.41
N ILE A 101 -8.47 4.58 -1.44
CA ILE A 101 -8.13 3.16 -1.66
C ILE A 101 -9.01 2.54 -2.75
N ASN A 102 -10.32 2.76 -2.71
CA ASN A 102 -11.25 2.23 -3.71
C ASN A 102 -10.95 2.76 -5.11
N ASN A 103 -10.56 4.03 -5.24
CA ASN A 103 -10.17 4.61 -6.52
C ASN A 103 -8.83 4.05 -7.03
N ALA A 104 -7.86 3.84 -6.13
CA ALA A 104 -6.61 3.17 -6.47
C ALA A 104 -6.84 1.75 -6.99
N TRP A 105 -7.76 0.99 -6.36
CA TRP A 105 -8.16 -0.34 -6.83
C TRP A 105 -8.78 -0.33 -8.23
N LYS A 106 -9.55 0.69 -8.59
CA LYS A 106 -10.08 0.83 -9.97
C LYS A 106 -8.94 0.98 -10.98
N ARG A 107 -7.88 1.74 -10.64
CA ARG A 107 -6.69 1.88 -11.49
C ARG A 107 -5.94 0.55 -11.61
N ILE A 108 -5.67 -0.11 -10.49
CA ILE A 108 -5.00 -1.44 -10.45
C ILE A 108 -5.74 -2.44 -11.33
N ASN A 109 -7.06 -2.55 -11.17
CA ASN A 109 -7.86 -3.49 -11.96
C ASN A 109 -7.84 -3.15 -13.46
N GLY A 110 -7.81 -1.87 -13.82
CA GLY A 110 -7.67 -1.44 -15.22
C GLY A 110 -6.42 -1.98 -15.90
N HIS A 111 -5.29 -2.03 -15.18
CA HIS A 111 -4.05 -2.66 -15.67
C HIS A 111 -4.18 -4.18 -15.80
N CYS A 112 -4.88 -4.85 -14.89
CA CYS A 112 -5.04 -6.31 -14.96
C CYS A 112 -5.93 -6.79 -16.13
N PHE A 113 -6.86 -5.96 -16.62
CA PHE A 113 -7.80 -6.36 -17.69
C PHE A 113 -7.29 -6.11 -19.11
N THR A 114 -6.21 -5.35 -19.29
CA THR A 114 -5.86 -4.76 -20.58
C THR A 114 -4.54 -5.25 -21.17
N GLN A 115 -3.84 -6.17 -20.49
CA GLN A 115 -2.42 -6.42 -20.75
C GLN A 115 -2.12 -7.82 -21.29
N ASP A 116 -0.95 -7.91 -21.91
CA ASP A 116 -0.40 -9.12 -22.52
C ASP A 116 -0.12 -10.22 -21.47
N ALA A 117 -0.23 -11.49 -21.87
CA ALA A 117 0.05 -12.63 -21.02
C ALA A 117 1.50 -12.65 -20.50
N SER A 118 2.45 -12.05 -21.23
CA SER A 118 3.87 -11.96 -20.86
C SER A 118 4.13 -11.17 -19.57
N VAL A 119 3.27 -10.20 -19.22
CA VAL A 119 3.42 -9.39 -17.99
C VAL A 119 2.56 -9.86 -16.83
N GLU A 120 1.69 -10.84 -17.06
CA GLU A 120 0.74 -11.36 -16.08
C GLU A 120 1.40 -11.74 -14.74
N PRO A 121 2.59 -12.40 -14.71
CA PRO A 121 3.23 -12.74 -13.45
C PRO A 121 3.54 -11.53 -12.56
N PHE A 122 3.99 -10.43 -13.16
CA PHE A 122 4.27 -9.17 -12.45
C PHE A 122 2.98 -8.52 -11.97
N LEU A 123 1.95 -8.46 -12.83
CA LEU A 123 0.66 -7.86 -12.49
C LEU A 123 -0.03 -8.60 -11.34
N THR A 124 0.06 -9.93 -11.33
CA THR A 124 -0.48 -10.77 -10.26
C THR A 124 0.25 -10.52 -8.94
N GLN A 125 1.59 -10.40 -8.95
CA GLN A 125 2.34 -10.03 -7.75
C GLN A 125 2.00 -8.62 -7.26
N ALA A 126 1.87 -7.65 -8.17
CA ALA A 126 1.51 -6.28 -7.83
C ALA A 126 0.13 -6.21 -7.16
N GLN A 127 -0.85 -6.94 -7.72
CA GLN A 127 -2.19 -7.06 -7.14
C GLN A 127 -2.16 -7.73 -5.77
N ASN A 128 -1.38 -8.80 -5.62
CA ASN A 128 -1.26 -9.53 -4.36
C ASN A 128 -0.55 -8.72 -3.29
N ALA A 129 0.43 -7.88 -3.63
CA ALA A 129 1.06 -6.96 -2.68
C ALA A 129 0.02 -6.01 -2.05
N ALA A 130 -0.88 -5.45 -2.85
CA ALA A 130 -1.99 -4.63 -2.34
C ALA A 130 -2.95 -5.44 -1.44
N ARG A 131 -3.27 -6.71 -1.80
CA ARG A 131 -4.12 -7.59 -0.97
C ARG A 131 -3.46 -7.97 0.36
N VAL A 132 -2.16 -8.21 0.37
CA VAL A 132 -1.39 -8.50 1.58
C VAL A 132 -1.46 -7.32 2.53
N ALA A 133 -1.35 -6.07 2.05
CA ALA A 133 -1.52 -4.90 2.90
C ALA A 133 -2.90 -4.85 3.57
N HIS A 134 -3.98 -5.14 2.84
CA HIS A 134 -5.31 -5.28 3.45
C HIS A 134 -5.32 -6.34 4.55
N THR A 135 -4.72 -7.50 4.29
CA THR A 135 -4.70 -8.62 5.25
C THR A 135 -3.92 -8.27 6.51
N LEU A 136 -2.73 -7.66 6.36
CA LEU A 136 -1.88 -7.26 7.48
C LEU A 136 -2.53 -6.18 8.35
N TYR A 137 -3.28 -5.26 7.74
CA TYR A 137 -3.81 -4.08 8.43
C TYR A 137 -5.32 -4.13 8.71
N LEU A 138 -6.00 -5.25 8.39
CA LEU A 138 -7.45 -5.39 8.55
C LEU A 138 -7.93 -5.12 9.99
N ASN A 139 -7.20 -5.69 10.96
CA ASN A 139 -7.55 -5.64 12.38
C ASN A 139 -6.49 -4.86 13.19
N GLY A 140 -6.02 -3.74 12.63
CA GLY A 140 -4.95 -2.90 13.18
C GLY A 140 -3.56 -3.37 12.75
N ASP A 141 -2.52 -2.96 13.49
CA ASP A 141 -1.12 -3.20 13.07
C ASP A 141 -0.69 -4.67 13.19
N GLY A 142 -0.96 -5.48 12.15
CA GLY A 142 -0.53 -6.86 12.06
C GLY A 142 0.92 -7.05 11.58
N PHE A 143 1.60 -5.98 11.16
CA PHE A 143 3.00 -6.08 10.74
C PHE A 143 3.96 -5.77 11.89
N GLY A 144 3.73 -4.68 12.61
CA GLY A 144 4.56 -4.24 13.73
C GLY A 144 4.26 -4.95 15.04
N ILE A 145 3.01 -5.43 15.26
CA ILE A 145 2.59 -6.07 16.52
C ILE A 145 2.45 -7.58 16.33
N GLN A 146 3.35 -8.33 16.96
CA GLN A 146 3.51 -9.77 16.76
C GLN A 146 2.43 -10.65 17.41
N ASP A 147 1.53 -10.13 18.24
CA ASP A 147 0.61 -10.94 19.04
C ASP A 147 -0.88 -10.78 18.67
N ARG A 148 -1.15 -10.39 17.43
CA ARG A 148 -2.52 -10.26 16.89
C ARG A 148 -2.95 -11.49 16.07
N ASP A 149 -4.19 -11.49 15.60
CA ASP A 149 -4.80 -12.56 14.80
C ASP A 149 -4.01 -12.96 13.55
N ILE A 150 -3.15 -12.07 13.04
CA ILE A 150 -2.24 -12.35 11.94
C ILE A 150 -1.23 -13.46 12.28
N LYS A 151 -0.75 -13.54 13.52
CA LYS A 151 0.16 -14.60 13.97
C LYS A 151 -0.51 -15.97 13.88
N LYS A 152 -1.79 -16.05 14.27
CA LYS A 152 -2.58 -17.29 14.13
C LYS A 152 -2.72 -17.68 12.65
N HIS A 153 -3.01 -16.72 11.76
CA HIS A 153 -3.08 -16.97 10.32
C HIS A 153 -1.73 -17.47 9.76
N ILE A 154 -0.61 -16.86 10.15
CA ILE A 154 0.72 -17.26 9.70
C ILE A 154 1.05 -18.67 10.18
N LEU A 155 0.79 -18.99 11.46
CA LEU A 155 1.04 -20.32 12.01
C LEU A 155 0.19 -21.38 11.29
N SER A 156 -1.10 -21.11 11.10
CA SER A 156 -2.01 -22.01 10.39
C SER A 156 -1.60 -22.23 8.93
N LEU A 157 -1.06 -21.22 8.25
CA LEU A 157 -0.69 -21.32 6.83
C LEU A 157 0.68 -21.98 6.60
N LEU A 158 1.66 -21.73 7.47
CA LEU A 158 3.07 -22.09 7.23
C LEU A 158 3.63 -23.17 8.15
N VAL A 159 3.01 -23.41 9.31
CA VAL A 159 3.55 -24.29 10.36
C VAL A 159 2.64 -25.48 10.63
N GLU A 160 1.33 -25.25 10.71
CA GLU A 160 0.36 -26.30 11.01
C GLU A 160 0.04 -27.10 9.73
N PRO A 161 0.16 -28.44 9.75
CA PRO A 161 -0.25 -29.26 8.63
C PRO A 161 -1.79 -29.23 8.47
N LEU A 162 -2.24 -29.38 7.22
CA LEU A 162 -3.66 -29.49 6.85
C LEU A 162 -4.32 -30.75 7.41
#